data_AF-A0A3D2KRA3-F1
#
_entry.id   AF-A0A3D2KRA3-F1
#
_cell.length_a   1.000
_cell.length_b   1.000
_cell.length_c   1.000
_cell.angle_alpha   90.00
_cell.angle_beta   90.00
_cell.angle_gamma   90.00
#
_symmetry.space_group_name_H-M   'P 1'
#
loop_
_entity.id
_entity.type
_entity.pdbx_description
1 polymer ?
#
loop_
_entity_poly.entity_id
_entity_poly.type
_entity_poly.pdbx_seq_one_letter_code
_entity_poly.pdbx_strand_id
1 'polypeptide(L)'
;MTLAAPGGADRPPVIDFHAHFPVGRWRRELHPITAEYARRRAQRMRREWDFPEPDRAQEPPLSVEEAADRWAAEVDRYGLERVVFVTGRDNDTLASVVARHPDKFAGMAHHP
;
A
#
# COMPACT_ATOMS: atom_id res chain seq x y z
N MET A 1 4.65 -30.67 3.75
CA MET A 1 4.93 -30.76 2.30
C MET A 1 4.47 -29.44 1.71
N THR A 2 5.40 -28.50 1.50
CA THR A 2 5.09 -27.14 1.02
C THR A 2 4.94 -27.20 -0.49
N LEU A 3 3.74 -26.93 -1.00
CA LEU A 3 3.53 -26.72 -2.43
C LEU A 3 4.20 -25.39 -2.80
N ALA A 4 5.31 -25.46 -3.52
CA ALA A 4 5.82 -24.32 -4.27
C ALA A 4 4.76 -23.95 -5.32
N ALA A 5 4.29 -22.69 -5.31
CA ALA A 5 3.42 -22.21 -6.36
C ALA A 5 4.21 -22.18 -7.69
N PRO A 6 3.69 -22.75 -8.79
CA PRO A 6 4.34 -22.69 -10.08
C PRO A 6 4.21 -21.26 -10.65
N GLY A 7 5.18 -20.40 -10.34
CA GLY A 7 5.34 -19.09 -10.98
C GLY A 7 6.09 -19.24 -12.31
N GLY A 8 5.43 -19.82 -13.31
CA GLY A 8 5.94 -19.93 -14.69
C GLY A 8 5.25 -18.91 -15.60
N ALA A 9 5.88 -18.60 -16.74
CA ALA A 9 5.56 -17.56 -17.73
C ALA A 9 4.14 -17.53 -18.36
N ASP A 10 3.16 -18.28 -17.82
CA ASP A 10 1.82 -18.46 -18.37
C ASP A 10 0.72 -17.61 -17.70
N ARG A 11 1.02 -16.90 -16.61
CA ARG A 11 0.08 -15.98 -15.96
C ARG A 11 0.19 -14.59 -16.60
N PRO A 12 -0.92 -13.93 -16.96
CA PRO A 12 -0.85 -12.55 -17.42
C PRO A 12 -0.27 -11.66 -16.31
N PRO A 13 0.58 -10.66 -16.65
CA PRO A 13 1.11 -9.74 -15.68
C PRO A 13 -0.03 -9.01 -14.98
N VAL A 14 0.05 -8.90 -13.66
CA VAL A 14 -0.97 -8.21 -12.84
C VAL A 14 -0.33 -6.96 -12.29
N ILE A 15 -0.92 -5.81 -12.60
CA ILE A 15 -0.53 -4.51 -12.07
C ILE A 15 -1.64 -4.05 -11.12
N ASP A 16 -1.28 -3.80 -9.86
CA ASP A 16 -2.18 -3.06 -8.97
C ASP A 16 -2.12 -1.58 -9.36
N PHE A 17 -3.17 -1.11 -10.03
CA PHE A 17 -3.17 0.22 -10.62
C PHE A 17 -3.53 1.34 -9.64
N HIS A 18 -3.99 1.02 -8.42
CA HIS A 18 -4.47 2.03 -7.47
C HIS A 18 -4.13 1.68 -6.03
N ALA A 19 -2.94 2.10 -5.60
CA ALA A 19 -2.53 2.04 -4.20
C ALA A 19 -2.25 3.43 -3.61
N HIS A 20 -2.45 3.56 -2.31
CA HIS A 20 -2.04 4.75 -1.56
C HIS A 20 -0.79 4.41 -0.76
N PHE A 21 0.34 5.07 -1.06
CA PHE A 21 1.57 4.84 -0.30
C PHE A 21 1.39 5.34 1.14
N PRO A 22 1.72 4.54 2.17
CA PRO A 22 1.31 4.78 3.56
C PRO A 22 2.25 5.77 4.27
N VAL A 23 2.45 6.95 3.68
CA VAL A 23 3.32 8.00 4.23
C VAL A 23 2.59 9.32 4.40
N GLY A 24 2.98 10.04 5.45
CA GLY A 24 2.37 11.30 5.84
C GLY A 24 1.17 11.10 6.76
N ARG A 25 1.19 11.81 7.90
CA ARG A 25 -0.03 12.02 8.68
C ARG A 25 -0.92 12.99 7.90
N TRP A 26 -1.79 12.47 7.04
CA TRP A 26 -2.99 13.21 6.62
C TRP A 26 -4.07 13.24 7.71
N ARG A 27 -3.78 12.64 8.87
CA ARG A 27 -4.65 12.64 10.02
C ARG A 27 -4.50 13.94 10.77
N ARG A 28 -5.25 14.96 10.32
CA ARG A 28 -5.80 15.95 11.26
C ARG A 28 -6.50 15.20 12.39
N GLU A 29 -6.45 15.75 13.59
CA GLU A 29 -7.28 15.26 14.68
C GLU A 29 -8.73 15.28 14.22
N LEU A 30 -9.33 14.10 14.07
CA LEU A 30 -10.68 13.98 13.56
C LEU A 30 -11.64 14.33 14.69
N HIS A 31 -12.69 15.09 14.37
CA HIS A 31 -13.80 15.25 15.29
C HIS A 31 -14.32 13.85 15.72
N PRO A 32 -14.68 13.62 17.00
CA PRO A 32 -15.04 12.29 17.50
C PRO A 32 -16.09 11.55 16.66
N ILE A 33 -17.09 12.28 16.15
CA ILE A 33 -18.12 11.73 15.24
C ILE A 33 -17.50 11.17 13.96
N THR A 34 -16.57 11.89 13.34
CA THR A 34 -15.89 11.47 12.12
C THR A 34 -14.97 10.27 12.39
N ALA A 35 -14.27 10.28 13.53
CA ALA A 35 -13.41 9.17 13.95
C ALA A 35 -14.24 7.88 14.16
N GLU A 36 -15.37 7.98 14.85
CA GLU A 36 -16.28 6.86 15.06
C GLU A 36 -16.86 6.34 13.75
N TYR A 37 -17.34 7.24 12.89
CA TYR A 37 -17.85 6.87 11.57
C TYR A 37 -16.78 6.13 10.75
N ALA A 38 -15.56 6.67 10.68
CA ALA A 38 -14.45 6.04 9.97
C ALA A 38 -14.14 4.64 10.51
N ARG A 39 -14.14 4.46 11.84
CA ARG A 39 -13.94 3.15 12.49
C ARG A 39 -15.04 2.15 12.09
N ARG A 40 -16.31 2.54 12.18
CA ARG A 40 -17.46 1.69 11.82
C ARG A 40 -17.44 1.34 10.33
N ARG A 41 -17.11 2.30 9.46
CA ARG A 41 -16.99 2.10 8.02
C ARG A 41 -15.88 1.10 7.68
N ALA A 42 -14.68 1.27 8.24
CA ALA A 42 -13.56 0.37 8.02
C ALA A 42 -13.88 -1.06 8.47
N GLN A 43 -14.51 -1.22 9.65
CA GLN A 43 -14.95 -2.52 10.16
C GLN A 43 -15.97 -3.20 9.24
N ARG A 44 -16.93 -2.44 8.70
CA ARG A 44 -17.92 -2.97 7.75
C ARG A 44 -17.26 -3.42 6.45
N MET A 45 -16.46 -2.56 5.83
CA MET A 45 -15.78 -2.86 4.56
C MET A 45 -14.88 -4.08 4.69
N ARG A 46 -14.12 -4.20 5.77
CA ARG A 46 -13.28 -5.37 5.99
C ARG A 46 -14.09 -6.68 6.02
N ARG A 47 -15.24 -6.69 6.73
CA ARG A 47 -16.11 -7.88 6.82
C ARG A 47 -16.80 -8.21 5.50
N GLU A 48 -17.26 -7.19 4.79
CA GLU A 48 -17.99 -7.34 3.52
C GLU A 48 -17.10 -7.92 2.41
N TRP A 49 -15.80 -7.63 2.45
CA TRP A 49 -14.82 -8.10 1.47
C TRP A 49 -13.94 -9.25 1.99
N ASP A 50 -14.29 -9.81 3.16
CA ASP A 50 -13.56 -10.89 3.85
C ASP A 50 -12.05 -10.64 4.02
N PHE A 51 -11.67 -9.38 4.27
CA PHE A 51 -10.28 -9.02 4.55
C PHE A 51 -9.89 -9.39 5.99
N PRO A 52 -8.63 -9.79 6.22
CA PRO A 52 -8.13 -10.03 7.58
C PRO A 52 -8.11 -8.74 8.41
N GLU A 53 -8.02 -8.87 9.73
CA GLU A 53 -7.75 -7.72 10.58
C GLU A 53 -6.41 -7.08 10.17
N PRO A 54 -6.34 -5.75 9.99
CA PRO A 54 -5.10 -5.09 9.65
C PRO A 54 -4.06 -5.29 10.75
N ASP A 55 -2.79 -5.33 10.33
CA ASP A 55 -1.67 -5.28 11.26
C ASP A 55 -1.80 -4.07 12.19
N ARG A 56 -1.37 -4.26 13.44
CA ARG A 56 -1.28 -3.14 14.38
C ARG A 56 -0.32 -2.09 13.81
N ALA A 57 -0.70 -0.83 13.96
CA ALA A 57 0.21 0.27 13.66
C ALA A 57 1.50 0.07 14.47
N GLN A 58 2.64 0.16 13.78
CA GLN A 58 3.94 0.07 14.43
C GLN A 58 4.25 1.39 15.16
N GLU A 59 4.87 1.28 16.34
CA GLU A 59 5.42 2.41 17.10
C GLU A 59 6.92 2.18 17.33
N PRO A 60 7.80 3.01 16.75
CA PRO A 60 7.52 4.14 15.86
C PRO A 60 6.96 3.71 14.48
N PRO A 61 6.30 4.61 13.74
CA PRO A 61 5.93 4.35 12.35
C PRO A 61 7.17 4.05 11.50
N LEU A 62 6.99 3.23 10.46
CA LEU A 62 8.05 2.97 9.47
C LEU A 62 8.51 4.28 8.80
N SER A 63 9.81 4.35 8.52
CA SER A 63 10.36 5.32 7.58
C SER A 63 9.79 5.13 6.18
N VAL A 64 9.97 6.14 5.30
CA VAL A 64 9.54 6.08 3.90
C VAL A 64 10.22 4.90 3.19
N GLU A 65 11.49 4.70 3.48
CA GLU A 65 12.35 3.66 2.92
C GLU A 65 11.91 2.26 3.37
N GLU A 66 11.67 2.06 4.67
CA GLU A 66 11.18 0.77 5.20
C GLU A 66 9.78 0.43 4.67
N ALA A 67 8.91 1.43 4.53
CA ALA A 67 7.60 1.24 3.92
C ALA A 67 7.73 0.85 2.44
N ALA A 68 8.66 1.46 1.71
CA ALA A 68 8.92 1.14 0.31
C ALA A 68 9.45 -0.29 0.16
N ASP A 69 10.41 -0.69 0.99
CA ASP A 69 10.95 -2.06 0.97
C ASP A 69 9.89 -3.10 1.32
N ARG A 70 9.02 -2.79 2.29
CA ARG A 70 7.90 -3.64 2.64
C ARG A 70 6.92 -3.80 1.47
N TRP A 71 6.58 -2.71 0.78
CA TRP A 71 5.71 -2.78 -0.41
C TRP A 71 6.35 -3.58 -1.54
N ALA A 72 7.67 -3.46 -1.76
CA ALA A 72 8.38 -4.22 -2.78
C ALA A 72 8.33 -5.72 -2.48
N ALA A 73 8.44 -6.10 -1.20
CA ALA A 73 8.28 -7.49 -0.77
C ALA A 73 6.85 -8.02 -0.97
N GLU A 74 5.82 -7.19 -0.80
CA GLU A 74 4.43 -7.60 -1.09
C GLU A 74 4.19 -7.78 -2.60
N VAL A 75 4.77 -6.91 -3.44
CA VAL A 75 4.76 -7.07 -4.91
C VAL A 75 5.31 -8.45 -5.29
N ASP A 76 6.47 -8.83 -4.76
CA ASP A 76 7.07 -10.14 -5.01
C ASP A 76 6.20 -11.28 -4.45
N ARG A 77 5.74 -11.14 -3.21
CA ARG A 77 4.96 -12.17 -2.50
C ARG A 77 3.67 -12.54 -3.23
N TYR A 78 2.99 -11.55 -3.81
CA TYR A 78 1.74 -11.76 -4.55
C TYR A 78 1.96 -11.88 -6.07
N GLY A 79 3.22 -11.90 -6.51
CA GLY A 79 3.64 -12.05 -7.89
C GLY A 79 3.19 -10.91 -8.80
N LEU A 80 2.94 -9.71 -8.24
CA LEU A 80 2.54 -8.55 -9.02
C LEU A 80 3.70 -8.12 -9.92
N GLU A 81 3.37 -7.67 -11.12
CA GLU A 81 4.35 -7.05 -12.01
C GLU A 81 4.75 -5.69 -11.45
N ARG A 82 3.74 -4.87 -11.09
CA ARG A 82 3.94 -3.54 -10.48
C ARG A 82 2.78 -3.14 -9.58
N VAL A 83 3.04 -2.15 -8.73
CA VAL A 83 2.02 -1.35 -8.06
C VAL A 83 2.15 0.12 -8.45
N VAL A 84 1.01 0.78 -8.67
CA VAL A 84 0.92 2.20 -9.02
C VAL A 84 0.40 2.98 -7.82
N PHE A 85 1.22 3.86 -7.27
CA PHE A 85 0.84 4.71 -6.16
C PHE A 85 0.22 6.02 -6.65
N VAL A 86 -1.02 6.30 -6.24
CA VAL A 86 -1.73 7.56 -6.55
C VAL A 86 -1.48 8.67 -5.52
N THR A 87 -0.81 8.34 -4.41
CA THR A 87 -0.41 9.29 -3.36
C THR A 87 0.91 8.88 -2.73
N GLY A 88 1.75 9.86 -2.37
CA GLY A 88 3.01 9.61 -1.67
C GLY A 88 3.46 10.77 -0.78
N ARG A 89 2.51 11.43 -0.09
CA ARG A 89 2.67 12.73 0.62
C ARG A 89 2.91 13.91 -0.31
N ASP A 90 3.98 13.88 -1.09
CA ASP A 90 4.35 14.91 -2.06
C ASP A 90 5.06 14.29 -3.27
N ASN A 91 5.27 15.09 -4.33
CA ASN A 91 5.86 14.58 -5.57
C ASN A 91 7.30 14.09 -5.37
N ASP A 92 8.10 14.79 -4.55
CA ASP A 92 9.50 14.43 -4.31
C ASP A 92 9.62 13.11 -3.54
N THR A 93 8.76 12.93 -2.55
CA THR A 93 8.67 11.70 -1.77
C THR A 93 8.17 10.55 -2.62
N LEU A 94 7.15 10.75 -3.46
CA LEU A 94 6.72 9.67 -4.36
C LEU A 94 7.82 9.32 -5.37
N ALA A 95 8.52 10.32 -5.92
CA ALA A 95 9.62 10.11 -6.84
C ALA A 95 10.75 9.30 -6.18
N SER A 96 11.10 9.59 -4.91
CA SER A 96 12.13 8.84 -4.19
C SER A 96 11.72 7.38 -3.91
N VAL A 97 10.45 7.15 -3.60
CA VAL A 97 9.88 5.80 -3.43
C VAL A 97 9.96 5.01 -4.73
N VAL A 98 9.53 5.61 -5.86
CA VAL A 98 9.60 4.95 -7.19
C VAL A 98 11.05 4.67 -7.58
N ALA A 99 11.96 5.62 -7.37
CA ALA A 99 13.38 5.45 -7.69
C ALA A 99 14.06 4.33 -6.89
N ARG A 100 13.52 3.97 -5.71
CA ARG A 100 14.06 2.90 -4.88
C ARG A 100 13.78 1.50 -5.44
N HIS A 101 12.61 1.29 -6.04
CA HIS A 101 12.21 0.01 -6.68
C HIS A 101 11.55 0.28 -8.05
N PRO A 102 12.30 0.78 -9.04
CA PRO A 102 11.75 1.29 -10.31
C PRO A 102 11.22 0.19 -11.24
N ASP A 103 11.61 -1.06 -10.99
CA ASP A 103 11.10 -2.26 -11.64
C ASP A 103 9.69 -2.63 -11.12
N LYS A 104 9.39 -2.29 -9.86
CA LYS A 104 8.17 -2.70 -9.15
C LYS A 104 7.15 -1.58 -8.97
N PHE A 105 7.59 -0.33 -8.96
CA PHE A 105 6.73 0.81 -8.63
C PHE A 105 6.51 1.74 -9.81
N ALA A 106 5.32 2.31 -9.86
CA ALA A 106 5.01 3.49 -10.65
C ALA A 106 4.25 4.50 -9.78
N GLY A 107 4.26 5.77 -10.19
CA GLY A 107 3.63 6.86 -9.45
C GLY A 107 2.72 7.70 -10.32
N MET A 108 1.53 8.00 -9.82
CA MET A 108 0.61 9.01 -10.32
C MET A 108 0.45 10.07 -9.24
N ALA A 109 1.51 10.81 -8.92
CA ALA A 109 1.35 11.93 -8.00
C ALA A 109 0.68 13.11 -8.70
N HIS A 110 -0.27 13.73 -8.01
CA HIS A 110 -0.80 15.04 -8.33
C HIS A 110 -0.64 15.93 -7.09
N HIS A 111 -0.06 17.11 -7.28
CA HIS A 111 -0.06 18.19 -6.31
C HIS A 111 -1.17 19.19 -6.66
N PRO A 112 -1.88 19.78 -5.68
CA PRO A 112 -2.46 21.10 -5.88
C PRO A 112 -1.36 22.15 -6.07
#